data_AF-A0A6B3I7K3-F1
#
_entry.id   AF-A0A6B3I7K3-F1
#
_cell.length_a   1.000
_cell.length_b   1.000
_cell.length_c   1.000
_cell.angle_alpha   90.00
_cell.angle_beta   90.00
_cell.angle_gamma   90.00
#
_symmetry.space_group_name_H-M   'P 1'
#
loop_
_entity.id
_entity.type
_entity.pdbx_description
1 polymer ?
#
loop_
_entity_poly.entity_id
_entity_poly.type
_entity_poly.pdbx_seq_one_letter_code
_entity_poly.pdbx_strand_id
1 'polypeptide(L)'
;RLTRARLKHFKDKDQRHFRELEQNDYPGLWWPQSDKFKTLLETTAETCEKYEAGALTGDEAADIIFKLIDESPIVNPVFGWKDENKRFIYPSVATMARFLYWASVQAPPEMNSVGREFLLGIVKAGSKVRKLL
;
A
#
# COMPACT_ATOMS: atom_id res chain seq x y z
N ARG A 1 2.09 -7.26 5.38
CA ARG A 1 2.40 -8.71 5.45
C ARG A 1 3.86 -9.02 5.81
N LEU A 2 4.86 -8.45 5.12
CA LEU A 2 6.28 -8.78 5.34
C LEU A 2 6.74 -8.51 6.78
N THR A 3 6.43 -7.33 7.32
CA THR A 3 6.75 -6.96 8.71
C THR A 3 6.14 -7.94 9.72
N ARG A 4 4.89 -8.36 9.50
CA ARG A 4 4.19 -9.35 10.34
C ARG A 4 4.90 -10.70 10.33
N ALA A 5 5.19 -11.23 9.15
CA ALA A 5 5.90 -12.50 9.00
C ALA A 5 7.28 -12.45 9.68
N ARG A 6 8.03 -11.36 9.47
CA ARG A 6 9.32 -11.13 10.14
C ARG A 6 9.18 -11.10 11.67
N LEU A 7 8.19 -10.39 12.20
CA LEU A 7 7.95 -10.30 13.65
C LEU A 7 7.54 -11.65 14.26
N LYS A 8 6.66 -12.41 13.60
CA LYS A 8 6.25 -13.75 14.03
C LYS A 8 7.44 -14.70 14.03
N HIS A 9 8.16 -14.78 12.91
CA HIS A 9 9.38 -15.58 12.79
C HIS A 9 10.43 -15.18 13.82
N PHE A 10 10.62 -13.88 14.10
CA PHE A 10 11.57 -13.47 15.13
C PHE A 10 11.21 -14.02 16.51
N LYS A 11 9.91 -14.09 16.83
CA LYS A 11 9.37 -14.55 18.12
C LYS A 11 9.52 -16.05 18.32
N ASP A 12 9.23 -16.88 17.32
CA ASP A 12 9.16 -18.35 17.46
C ASP A 12 10.13 -19.15 16.58
N LYS A 13 10.88 -18.46 15.69
CA LYS A 13 11.84 -19.03 14.72
C LYS A 13 11.22 -19.97 13.68
N ASP A 14 9.90 -19.94 13.52
CA ASP A 14 9.20 -20.82 12.58
C ASP A 14 9.26 -20.29 11.14
N GLN A 15 9.75 -21.12 10.21
CA GLN A 15 9.84 -20.79 8.78
C GLN A 15 8.48 -20.80 8.06
N ARG A 16 7.44 -21.40 8.68
CA ARG A 16 6.08 -21.41 8.11
C ARG A 16 5.55 -20.00 7.85
N HIS A 17 5.90 -19.01 8.68
CA HIS A 17 5.49 -17.61 8.51
C HIS A 17 5.94 -17.00 7.18
N PHE A 18 7.03 -17.49 6.58
CA PHE A 18 7.47 -17.03 5.25
C PHE A 18 6.83 -17.83 4.13
N ARG A 19 6.63 -19.14 4.28
CA ARG A 19 5.89 -19.94 3.28
C ARG A 19 4.45 -19.48 3.12
N GLU A 20 3.82 -19.04 4.21
CA GLU A 20 2.49 -18.41 4.17
C GLU A 20 2.47 -17.15 3.29
N LEU A 21 3.59 -16.42 3.15
CA LEU A 21 3.66 -15.26 2.27
C LEU A 21 3.66 -15.61 0.79
N GLU A 22 3.88 -16.87 0.41
CA GLU A 22 3.84 -17.33 -0.97
C GLU A 22 2.42 -17.71 -1.39
N GLN A 23 1.53 -17.96 -0.42
CA GLN A 23 0.14 -18.33 -0.63
C GLN A 23 -0.73 -17.06 -0.75
N ASN A 24 -0.84 -16.49 -1.94
CA ASN A 24 -1.74 -15.36 -2.22
C ASN A 24 -2.35 -15.48 -3.61
N ASP A 25 -3.44 -14.76 -3.84
CA ASP A 25 -4.23 -14.83 -5.07
C ASP A 25 -3.49 -14.23 -6.28
N TYR A 26 -2.67 -13.20 -6.07
CA TYR A 26 -1.97 -12.47 -7.13
C TYR A 26 -0.46 -12.35 -6.88
N PRO A 27 0.30 -13.45 -7.01
CA PRO A 27 1.75 -13.44 -6.78
C PRO A 27 2.45 -12.40 -7.67
N GLY A 28 3.48 -11.75 -7.13
CA GLY A 28 4.21 -10.67 -7.80
C GLY A 28 3.69 -9.25 -7.51
N LEU A 29 2.42 -9.09 -7.09
CA LEU A 29 1.90 -7.79 -6.72
C LEU A 29 2.41 -7.31 -5.36
N TRP A 30 2.48 -5.98 -5.19
CA TRP A 30 2.81 -5.36 -3.90
C TRP A 30 1.75 -5.68 -2.84
N TRP A 31 0.46 -5.77 -3.21
CA TRP A 31 -0.64 -6.23 -2.36
C TRP A 31 -1.39 -7.40 -3.03
N PRO A 32 -0.79 -8.61 -3.02
CA PRO A 32 -1.21 -9.77 -3.78
C PRO A 32 -2.52 -10.40 -3.30
N GLN A 33 -3.08 -9.90 -2.19
CA GLN A 33 -4.38 -10.31 -1.66
C GLN A 33 -5.50 -9.27 -1.89
N SER A 34 -5.24 -8.22 -2.69
CA SER A 34 -6.22 -7.17 -2.99
C SER A 34 -6.54 -7.13 -4.46
N ASP A 35 -7.78 -7.50 -4.77
CA ASP A 35 -8.38 -7.32 -6.10
C ASP A 35 -8.33 -5.86 -6.51
N LYS A 36 -8.55 -4.95 -5.56
CA LYS A 36 -8.53 -3.50 -5.81
C LYS A 36 -7.14 -3.01 -6.23
N PHE A 37 -6.09 -3.55 -5.63
CA PHE A 37 -4.71 -3.23 -5.99
C PHE A 37 -4.36 -3.81 -7.36
N LYS A 38 -4.80 -5.03 -7.64
CA LYS A 38 -4.67 -5.64 -8.97
C LYS A 38 -5.34 -4.77 -10.04
N THR A 39 -6.62 -4.42 -9.85
CA THR A 39 -7.36 -3.56 -10.79
C THR A 39 -6.67 -2.22 -10.98
N LEU A 40 -6.24 -1.57 -9.89
CA LEU A 40 -5.51 -0.30 -9.98
C LEU A 40 -4.27 -0.41 -10.89
N LEU A 41 -3.45 -1.44 -10.68
CA LEU A 41 -2.21 -1.61 -11.43
C LEU A 41 -2.47 -2.02 -12.88
N GLU A 42 -3.35 -2.98 -13.12
CA GLU A 42 -3.66 -3.48 -14.47
C GLU A 42 -4.34 -2.42 -15.33
N THR A 43 -5.31 -1.68 -14.78
CA THR A 43 -5.93 -0.58 -15.53
C THR A 43 -4.93 0.52 -15.84
N THR A 44 -3.99 0.80 -14.93
CA THR A 44 -2.89 1.75 -15.21
C THR A 44 -2.01 1.24 -16.36
N ALA A 45 -1.60 -0.03 -16.33
CA ALA A 45 -0.78 -0.63 -17.39
C ALA A 45 -1.49 -0.61 -18.75
N GLU A 46 -2.75 -1.06 -18.79
CA GLU A 46 -3.58 -1.04 -20.01
C GLU A 46 -3.76 0.38 -20.56
N THR A 47 -3.89 1.38 -19.68
CA THR A 47 -4.00 2.78 -20.08
C THR A 47 -2.71 3.29 -20.73
N CYS A 48 -1.54 2.93 -20.16
CA CYS A 48 -0.25 3.23 -20.77
C CYS A 48 -0.08 2.54 -22.13
N GLU A 49 -0.46 1.27 -22.25
CA GLU A 49 -0.40 0.53 -23.53
C GLU A 49 -1.28 1.19 -24.61
N LYS A 50 -2.47 1.67 -24.24
CA LYS A 50 -3.36 2.42 -25.15
C LYS A 50 -2.75 3.75 -25.61
N TYR A 51 -2.04 4.45 -24.72
CA TYR A 51 -1.28 5.64 -25.08
C TYR A 51 -0.14 5.29 -26.06
N GLU A 52 0.66 4.26 -25.76
CA GLU A 52 1.76 3.81 -26.62
C GLU A 52 1.30 3.37 -28.00
N ALA A 53 0.11 2.76 -28.09
CA ALA A 53 -0.52 2.37 -29.35
C ALA A 53 -1.13 3.56 -30.13
N GLY A 54 -1.12 4.78 -29.56
CA GLY A 54 -1.74 5.97 -30.16
C GLY A 54 -3.27 5.98 -30.11
N ALA A 55 -3.89 5.11 -29.30
CA ALA A 55 -5.34 5.07 -29.10
C ALA A 55 -5.83 6.12 -28.09
N LEU A 56 -4.93 6.64 -27.24
CA LEU A 56 -5.16 7.74 -26.31
C LEU A 56 -4.05 8.78 -26.45
N THR A 57 -4.38 10.03 -26.19
CA THR A 57 -3.41 11.09 -25.90
C THR A 57 -2.84 10.94 -24.48
N GLY A 58 -1.74 11.65 -24.20
CA GLY A 58 -1.13 11.63 -22.86
C GLY A 58 -2.07 12.21 -21.79
N ASP A 59 -2.81 13.27 -22.12
CA ASP A 59 -3.75 13.92 -21.21
C ASP A 59 -4.93 12.99 -20.88
N GLU A 60 -5.51 12.33 -21.90
CA GLU A 60 -6.59 11.34 -21.69
C GLU A 60 -6.13 10.15 -20.82
N ALA A 61 -4.91 9.65 -21.05
CA ALA A 61 -4.34 8.59 -20.24
C ALA A 61 -4.11 9.02 -18.78
N ALA A 62 -3.60 10.24 -18.58
CA ALA A 62 -3.41 10.83 -17.27
C ALA A 62 -4.74 11.00 -16.52
N ASP A 63 -5.76 11.56 -17.17
CA ASP A 63 -7.10 11.75 -16.60
C ASP A 63 -7.70 10.43 -16.09
N ILE A 64 -7.57 9.35 -16.88
CA ILE A 64 -8.04 8.01 -16.50
C ILE A 64 -7.33 7.52 -15.24
N ILE A 65 -5.99 7.62 -15.21
CA ILE A 65 -5.18 7.13 -14.08
C ILE A 65 -5.45 7.96 -12.82
N PHE A 66 -5.51 9.30 -12.93
CA PHE A 66 -5.78 10.17 -11.78
C PHE A 66 -7.18 9.96 -11.22
N LYS A 67 -8.18 9.80 -12.09
CA LYS A 67 -9.54 9.44 -11.65
C LYS A 67 -9.55 8.09 -10.92
N LEU A 68 -8.86 7.09 -11.45
CA LEU A 68 -8.75 5.78 -10.81
C LEU A 68 -8.08 5.86 -9.45
N ILE A 69 -7.01 6.65 -9.32
CA ILE A 69 -6.32 6.89 -8.04
C ILE A 69 -7.25 7.59 -7.04
N ASP A 70 -7.99 8.62 -7.48
CA ASP A 70 -8.89 9.38 -6.63
C ASP A 70 -10.06 8.55 -6.11
N GLU A 71 -10.66 7.72 -6.97
CA GLU A 71 -11.78 6.86 -6.60
C GLU A 71 -11.35 5.62 -5.79
N SER A 72 -10.07 5.25 -5.84
CA SER A 72 -9.58 4.03 -5.21
C SER A 72 -9.54 4.12 -3.68
N PRO A 73 -10.21 3.20 -2.95
CA PRO A 73 -10.22 3.20 -1.49
C PRO A 73 -8.94 2.65 -0.87
N ILE A 74 -8.09 1.98 -1.67
CA ILE A 74 -6.80 1.44 -1.21
C ILE A 74 -5.69 2.49 -1.26
N VAL A 75 -5.88 3.57 -2.03
CA VAL A 75 -4.95 4.70 -2.06
C VAL A 75 -5.24 5.58 -0.85
N ASN A 76 -4.27 5.64 0.07
CA ASN A 76 -4.42 6.49 1.24
C ASN A 76 -4.45 7.98 0.84
N PRO A 77 -5.34 8.79 1.43
CA PRO A 77 -5.41 10.22 1.13
C PRO A 77 -4.31 11.05 1.82
N VAL A 78 -3.54 10.45 2.74
CA VAL A 78 -2.69 11.19 3.68
C VAL A 78 -1.38 11.68 3.06
N PHE A 79 -0.76 10.87 2.19
CA PHE A 79 0.50 11.25 1.55
C PHE A 79 0.32 12.25 0.41
N GLY A 80 -0.93 12.43 -0.06
CA GLY A 80 -1.29 13.32 -1.16
C GLY A 80 -1.19 12.68 -2.54
N TRP A 81 -1.30 11.35 -2.62
CA TRP A 81 -1.36 10.63 -3.89
C TRP A 81 -2.56 11.02 -4.77
N LYS A 82 -3.63 11.51 -4.14
CA LYS A 82 -4.86 11.95 -4.80
C LYS A 82 -4.84 13.44 -5.20
N ASP A 83 -3.72 14.12 -4.97
CA ASP A 83 -3.54 15.52 -5.36
C ASP A 83 -2.59 15.59 -6.55
N GLU A 84 -3.15 15.77 -7.75
CA GLU A 84 -2.41 15.84 -9.00
C GLU A 84 -1.37 16.99 -9.03
N ASN A 85 -1.62 18.07 -8.27
CA ASN A 85 -0.69 19.19 -8.21
C ASN A 85 0.51 18.91 -7.28
N LYS A 86 0.47 17.82 -6.50
CA LYS A 86 1.51 17.48 -5.54
C LYS A 86 2.65 16.69 -6.19
N ARG A 87 3.66 17.42 -6.64
CA ARG A 87 4.85 16.83 -7.29
C ARG A 87 5.83 16.15 -6.34
N PHE A 88 5.88 16.57 -5.08
CA PHE A 88 6.84 16.08 -4.10
C PHE A 88 6.14 15.53 -2.86
N ILE A 89 6.43 14.28 -2.55
CA ILE A 89 5.87 13.61 -1.38
C ILE A 89 6.98 13.43 -0.36
N TYR A 90 6.92 14.28 0.68
CA TYR A 90 7.84 14.27 1.81
C TYR A 90 7.04 14.12 3.11
N PRO A 91 6.75 12.88 3.55
CA PRO A 91 5.97 12.66 4.76
C PRO A 91 6.71 13.13 6.01
N SER A 92 6.10 14.04 6.77
CA SER A 92 6.57 14.39 8.11
C SER A 92 6.10 13.36 9.15
N VAL A 93 6.59 13.46 10.38
CA VAL A 93 6.11 12.63 11.52
C VAL A 93 4.59 12.77 11.69
N ALA A 94 4.05 13.98 11.55
CA ALA A 94 2.61 14.22 11.63
C ALA A 94 1.85 13.53 10.48
N THR A 95 2.42 13.53 9.27
CA THR A 95 1.87 12.80 8.12
C THR A 95 1.86 11.30 8.38
N MET A 96 2.94 10.75 8.94
CA MET A 96 3.01 9.34 9.31
C MET A 96 1.98 8.96 10.38
N ALA A 97 1.76 9.80 11.40
CA ALA A 97 0.74 9.55 12.42
C ALA A 97 -0.67 9.50 11.82
N ARG A 98 -1.02 10.44 10.93
CA ARG A 98 -2.30 10.43 10.20
C ARG A 98 -2.44 9.19 9.32
N PHE A 99 -1.36 8.78 8.64
CA PHE A 99 -1.35 7.58 7.82
C PHE A 99 -1.63 6.33 8.66
N LEU A 100 -1.00 6.20 9.83
CA LEU A 100 -1.23 5.06 10.72
C LEU A 100 -2.67 5.02 11.25
N TYR A 101 -3.25 6.18 11.56
CA TYR A 101 -4.66 6.26 11.93
C TYR A 101 -5.56 5.77 10.79
N TRP A 102 -5.38 6.32 9.58
CA TRP A 102 -6.13 5.87 8.40
C TRP A 102 -5.95 4.37 8.18
N ALA A 103 -4.71 3.89 8.17
CA ALA A 103 -4.37 2.49 7.94
C ALA A 103 -4.89 1.54 9.01
N SER A 104 -5.33 2.02 10.18
CA SER A 104 -5.80 1.16 11.28
C SER A 104 -7.31 1.19 11.47
N VAL A 105 -7.95 2.29 11.06
CA VAL A 105 -9.35 2.61 11.37
C VAL A 105 -10.19 2.80 10.10
N GLN A 106 -9.63 3.38 9.05
CA GLN A 106 -10.39 3.83 7.87
C GLN A 106 -10.08 3.02 6.61
N ALA A 107 -8.89 2.43 6.52
CA ALA A 107 -8.50 1.64 5.37
C ALA A 107 -9.42 0.41 5.18
N PRO A 108 -9.60 -0.06 3.93
CA PRO A 108 -10.35 -1.27 3.66
C PRO A 108 -9.86 -2.45 4.51
N PRO A 109 -10.74 -3.42 4.86
CA PRO A 109 -10.38 -4.53 5.73
C PRO A 109 -9.11 -5.30 5.31
N GLU A 110 -8.90 -5.47 4.00
CA GLU A 110 -7.71 -6.09 3.42
C GLU A 110 -6.39 -5.34 3.69
N MET A 111 -6.47 -4.05 4.02
CA MET A 111 -5.34 -3.17 4.34
C MET A 111 -5.23 -2.82 5.82
N ASN A 112 -6.35 -2.84 6.56
CA ASN A 112 -6.38 -2.33 7.93
C ASN A 112 -5.49 -3.13 8.90
N SER A 113 -5.24 -4.40 8.57
CA SER A 113 -4.37 -5.27 9.36
C SER A 113 -2.94 -4.75 9.42
N VAL A 114 -2.48 -4.00 8.40
CA VAL A 114 -1.13 -3.45 8.38
C VAL A 114 -0.97 -2.24 9.29
N GLY A 115 -1.93 -1.31 9.31
CA GLY A 115 -1.89 -0.19 10.25
C GLY A 115 -1.93 -0.67 11.70
N ARG A 116 -2.85 -1.59 12.01
CA ARG A 116 -3.01 -2.16 13.35
C ARG A 116 -1.74 -2.86 13.83
N GLU A 117 -1.12 -3.65 12.97
CA GLU A 117 0.10 -4.38 13.33
C GLU A 117 1.31 -3.48 13.48
N PHE A 118 1.42 -2.45 12.64
CA PHE A 118 2.49 -1.48 12.77
C PHE A 118 2.35 -0.67 14.05
N LEU A 119 1.14 -0.19 14.39
CA LEU A 119 0.85 0.45 15.67
C LEU A 119 1.17 -0.46 16.86
N LEU A 120 0.73 -1.72 16.81
CA LEU A 120 1.05 -2.71 17.85
C LEU A 120 2.56 -2.96 17.95
N GLY A 121 3.26 -2.95 16.82
CA GLY A 121 4.73 -3.06 16.74
C GLY A 121 5.42 -1.88 17.43
N ILE A 122 4.99 -0.65 17.17
CA ILE A 122 5.51 0.56 17.84
C ILE A 122 5.24 0.50 19.34
N VAL A 123 3.99 0.21 19.74
CA VAL A 123 3.60 0.14 21.16
C VAL A 123 4.41 -0.92 21.90
N LYS A 124 4.59 -2.11 21.31
CA LYS A 124 5.39 -3.19 21.92
C LYS A 124 6.89 -2.90 21.90
N ALA A 125 7.39 -2.14 20.94
CA ALA A 125 8.80 -1.80 20.84
C ALA A 125 9.25 -0.72 21.85
N GLY A 126 8.33 0.12 22.33
CA GLY A 126 8.66 1.20 23.27
C GLY A 126 9.82 2.08 22.77
N SER A 127 10.81 2.38 23.62
CA SER A 127 11.99 3.18 23.25
C SER A 127 13.00 2.46 22.33
N LYS A 128 12.79 1.17 21.98
CA LYS A 128 13.71 0.37 21.15
C LYS A 128 13.38 0.38 19.65
N VAL A 129 12.50 1.26 19.20
CA VAL A 129 12.05 1.40 17.78
C VAL A 129 13.20 1.43 16.77
N ARG A 130 14.37 1.93 17.14
CA ARG A 130 15.55 2.09 16.25
C ARG A 130 16.10 0.78 15.64
N LYS A 131 15.68 -0.40 16.12
CA LYS A 131 16.13 -1.71 15.60
C LYS A 131 15.11 -2.45 14.72
N LEU A 132 13.93 -1.87 14.50
CA LEU A 132 12.80 -2.56 13.84
C LEU A 132 12.42 -2.00 12.46
N LEU A 133 12.95 -0.83 12.10
CA LEU A 133 12.93 -0.27 10.75
C LEU A 133 14.24 -0.63 10.05
#